data_AF-A0A7M5VBE2-F1
#
_entry.id   AF-A0A7M5VBE2-F1
#
_cell.length_a   1.000
_cell.length_b   1.000
_cell.length_c   1.000
_cell.angle_alpha   90.00
_cell.angle_beta   90.00
_cell.angle_gamma   90.00
#
_symmetry.space_group_name_H-M   'P 1'
#
loop_
_entity.id
_entity.type
_entity.pdbx_description
1 polymer ?
#
loop_
_entity_poly.entity_id
_entity_poly.type
_entity_poly.pdbx_seq_one_letter_code
_entity_poly.pdbx_strand_id
1 'polypeptide(L)'
;RWILTSHIAAEISADLKESLDIETASSKPKDLNETMRSRDEEDIIKCIDMISARNNPFVKSRKLIGLSSGVVASYDITNDLLTAADVGKKQLKRFVAERIQSSKIKFHDVIKRNNLKTFSSIFKTTQHKVNDQIITIKADRNTFSRLVVIQSSRSIDLRLVLNFELCSVPLSLSEPNGTLVKNNKANLFNSLIADIPTVSSIPSEHSVIFDGMVLLQKLPKTLKSFGEVSDYLLKKVLSGTAKQVYFVKSSVMTMTREWTMT
;
A
#
# COMPACT_ATOMS: atom_id res chain seq x y z
N ARG A 1 -16.97 27.85 -20.48
CA ARG A 1 -17.69 29.14 -20.63
C ARG A 1 -19.20 28.92 -20.74
N TRP A 2 -19.68 27.99 -21.60
CA TRP A 2 -21.10 27.65 -21.77
C TRP A 2 -21.82 27.17 -20.49
N ILE A 3 -21.14 26.40 -19.63
CA ILE A 3 -21.70 25.90 -18.36
C ILE A 3 -21.91 27.02 -17.32
N LEU A 4 -21.12 28.11 -17.37
CA LEU A 4 -21.21 29.18 -16.38
C LEU A 4 -22.41 30.11 -16.61
N THR A 5 -22.93 30.18 -17.82
CA THR A 5 -24.05 31.07 -18.20
C THR A 5 -25.35 30.30 -18.48
N SER A 6 -25.37 28.98 -18.28
CA SER A 6 -26.53 28.15 -18.59
C SER A 6 -27.75 28.48 -17.73
N HIS A 7 -27.53 28.79 -16.45
CA HIS A 7 -28.61 29.18 -15.53
C HIS A 7 -29.25 30.51 -15.94
N ILE A 8 -28.43 31.52 -16.30
CA ILE A 8 -28.91 32.84 -16.78
C ILE A 8 -29.69 32.69 -18.09
N ALA A 9 -29.19 31.88 -19.03
CA ALA A 9 -29.88 31.65 -20.29
C ALA A 9 -31.21 30.90 -20.11
N ALA A 10 -31.27 29.98 -19.14
CA ALA A 10 -32.50 29.27 -18.78
C ALA A 10 -33.53 30.22 -18.13
N GLU A 11 -33.08 31.13 -17.26
CA GLU A 11 -33.90 32.16 -16.61
C GLU A 11 -34.51 33.12 -17.65
N ILE A 12 -33.68 33.72 -18.52
CA ILE A 12 -34.17 34.59 -19.61
C ILE A 12 -35.17 33.85 -20.51
N SER A 13 -34.93 32.57 -20.79
CA SER A 13 -35.83 31.76 -21.60
C SER A 13 -37.15 31.43 -20.88
N ALA A 14 -37.15 31.37 -19.55
CA ALA A 14 -38.35 31.16 -18.75
C ALA A 14 -39.22 32.43 -18.75
N ASP A 15 -38.61 33.59 -18.46
CA ASP A 15 -39.28 34.90 -18.45
C ASP A 15 -39.92 35.23 -19.82
N LEU A 16 -39.21 34.92 -20.91
CA LEU A 16 -39.69 35.16 -22.26
C LEU A 16 -40.87 34.25 -22.63
N LYS A 17 -40.90 33.01 -22.12
CA LYS A 17 -42.01 32.08 -22.33
C LYS A 17 -43.25 32.48 -21.52
N GLU A 18 -43.05 32.93 -20.28
CA GLU A 18 -44.11 33.48 -19.43
C GLU A 18 -44.72 34.74 -20.07
N SER A 19 -43.88 35.65 -20.58
CA SER A 19 -44.32 36.87 -21.26
C SER A 19 -45.08 36.62 -22.57
N LEU A 20 -44.86 35.47 -23.20
CA LEU A 20 -45.51 35.08 -24.46
C LEU A 20 -46.72 34.15 -24.24
N ASP A 21 -47.10 33.89 -22.99
CA ASP A 21 -48.21 33.00 -22.59
C ASP A 21 -48.11 31.60 -23.25
N ILE A 22 -46.86 31.16 -23.50
CA ILE A 22 -46.61 29.83 -24.05
C ILE A 22 -46.68 28.86 -22.87
N GLU A 23 -47.83 28.19 -22.72
CA GLU A 23 -47.96 27.05 -21.82
C GLU A 23 -46.96 25.97 -22.22
N THR A 24 -45.79 25.98 -21.60
CA THR A 24 -44.92 24.82 -21.65
C THR A 24 -45.61 23.72 -20.86
N ALA A 25 -46.09 22.68 -21.54
CA ALA A 25 -46.34 21.41 -20.90
C ALA A 25 -45.09 21.07 -20.08
N SER A 26 -45.17 21.23 -18.76
CA SER A 26 -44.02 21.18 -17.87
C SER A 26 -43.62 19.72 -17.72
N SER A 27 -42.96 19.18 -18.75
CA SER A 27 -42.21 17.95 -18.60
C SER A 27 -41.12 18.28 -17.60
N LYS A 28 -41.31 17.83 -16.35
CA LYS A 28 -40.26 17.92 -15.33
C LYS A 28 -38.99 17.41 -15.99
N PRO A 29 -37.88 18.16 -15.91
CA PRO A 29 -36.57 17.66 -16.33
C PRO A 29 -36.40 16.22 -15.89
N LYS A 30 -35.93 15.35 -16.77
CA LYS A 30 -35.85 13.89 -16.50
C LYS A 30 -35.11 13.58 -15.19
N ASP A 31 -34.18 14.46 -14.82
CA ASP A 31 -33.35 14.40 -13.61
C ASP A 31 -34.10 14.83 -12.33
N LEU A 32 -35.25 15.50 -12.46
CA LEU A 32 -36.15 15.88 -11.35
C LEU A 32 -37.29 14.87 -11.15
N ASN A 33 -37.26 13.72 -11.83
CA ASN A 33 -38.20 12.64 -11.59
C ASN A 33 -37.91 11.97 -10.23
N GLU A 34 -38.96 11.68 -9.46
CA GLU A 34 -38.89 11.07 -8.13
C GLU A 34 -37.99 9.82 -8.11
N THR A 35 -38.13 8.97 -9.13
CA THR A 35 -37.33 7.74 -9.27
C THR A 35 -35.85 8.00 -9.51
N MET A 36 -35.49 9.03 -10.28
CA MET A 36 -34.08 9.40 -10.51
C MET A 36 -33.50 10.03 -9.24
N ARG A 37 -34.25 10.91 -8.58
CA ARG A 37 -33.83 11.51 -7.31
C ARG A 37 -33.57 10.45 -6.24
N SER A 38 -34.47 9.48 -6.07
CA SER A 38 -34.30 8.37 -5.12
C SER A 38 -33.05 7.56 -5.43
N ARG A 39 -32.80 7.24 -6.71
CA ARG A 39 -31.61 6.48 -7.11
C ARG A 39 -30.33 7.28 -6.89
N ASP A 40 -30.33 8.56 -7.22
CA ASP A 40 -29.17 9.42 -7.04
C ASP A 40 -28.87 9.63 -5.55
N GLU A 41 -29.89 9.76 -4.71
CA GLU A 41 -29.74 9.78 -3.24
C GLU A 41 -29.14 8.46 -2.71
N GLU A 42 -29.64 7.31 -3.18
CA GLU A 42 -29.04 6.01 -2.83
C GLU A 42 -27.58 5.90 -3.28
N ASP A 43 -27.24 6.37 -4.48
CA ASP A 43 -25.88 6.32 -5.00
C ASP A 43 -24.94 7.29 -4.27
N ILE A 44 -25.45 8.45 -3.84
CA ILE A 44 -24.74 9.37 -2.94
C ILE A 44 -24.46 8.68 -1.60
N ILE A 45 -25.45 8.02 -0.99
CA ILE A 45 -25.29 7.29 0.27
C ILE A 45 -24.22 6.20 0.09
N LYS A 46 -24.29 5.40 -0.98
CA LYS A 46 -23.27 4.37 -1.27
C LYS A 46 -21.87 4.97 -1.42
N CYS A 47 -21.74 6.14 -2.06
CA CYS A 47 -20.45 6.83 -2.18
C CYS A 47 -19.94 7.30 -0.81
N ILE A 48 -20.80 7.87 0.03
CA ILE A 48 -20.46 8.32 1.37
C ILE A 48 -20.03 7.14 2.24
N ASP A 49 -20.77 6.04 2.20
CA ASP A 49 -20.46 4.81 2.94
C ASP A 49 -19.12 4.23 2.49
N MET A 50 -18.87 4.16 1.18
CA MET A 50 -17.59 3.70 0.64
C MET A 50 -16.41 4.57 1.09
N ILE A 51 -16.56 5.89 1.05
CA ILE A 51 -15.52 6.84 1.47
C ILE A 51 -15.29 6.73 2.98
N SER A 52 -16.36 6.59 3.76
CA SER A 52 -16.31 6.50 5.23
C SER A 52 -15.73 5.18 5.73
N ALA A 53 -16.03 4.07 5.05
CA ALA A 53 -15.50 2.74 5.38
C ALA A 53 -14.02 2.54 4.99
N ARG A 54 -13.48 3.37 4.10
CA ARG A 54 -12.06 3.37 3.72
C ARG A 54 -11.28 4.48 4.46
N ASN A 55 -10.17 4.92 3.88
CA ASN A 55 -9.39 6.05 4.37
C ASN A 55 -10.12 7.36 4.06
N ASN A 56 -11.10 7.70 4.92
CA ASN A 56 -11.92 8.91 4.78
C ASN A 56 -11.02 10.18 4.71
N PRO A 57 -10.96 10.89 3.57
CA PRO A 57 -10.10 12.07 3.39
C PRO A 57 -10.52 13.27 4.23
N PHE A 58 -11.76 13.29 4.72
CA PHE A 58 -12.33 14.41 5.45
C PHE A 58 -12.02 14.34 6.96
N VAL A 59 -11.54 13.19 7.44
CA VAL A 59 -11.06 13.04 8.81
C VAL A 59 -9.62 13.53 8.89
N LYS A 60 -9.33 14.44 9.82
CA LYS A 60 -7.98 14.96 10.03
C LYS A 60 -7.04 13.81 10.42
N SER A 61 -6.12 13.47 9.52
CA SER A 61 -5.02 12.55 9.75
C SER A 61 -3.70 13.30 9.93
N ARG A 62 -2.82 12.81 10.80
CA ARG A 62 -1.42 13.31 10.91
C ARG A 62 -0.54 12.80 9.77
N LYS A 63 -0.98 11.75 9.07
CA LYS A 63 -0.24 11.06 8.00
C LYS A 63 -0.87 11.38 6.65
N LEU A 64 -0.03 11.63 5.65
CA LEU A 64 -0.47 11.89 4.27
C LEU A 64 -0.70 10.54 3.58
N ILE A 65 -1.93 10.28 3.13
CA ILE A 65 -2.36 8.97 2.62
C ILE A 65 -2.89 9.13 1.20
N GLY A 66 -2.46 8.24 0.30
CA GLY A 66 -2.98 8.20 -1.06
C GLY A 66 -4.40 7.66 -1.08
N LEU A 67 -5.36 8.42 -1.62
CA LEU A 67 -6.78 8.04 -1.61
C LEU A 67 -7.08 6.76 -2.38
N SER A 68 -6.47 6.59 -3.54
CA SER A 68 -6.68 5.42 -4.40
C SER A 68 -5.91 4.19 -3.94
N SER A 69 -4.74 4.37 -3.31
CA SER A 69 -3.85 3.27 -2.93
C SER A 69 -3.91 2.89 -1.47
N GLY A 70 -4.44 3.76 -0.60
CA GLY A 70 -4.40 3.60 0.85
C GLY A 70 -2.99 3.69 1.46
N VAL A 71 -1.96 3.97 0.65
CA VAL A 71 -0.56 3.95 1.08
C VAL A 71 -0.21 5.22 1.84
N VAL A 72 0.48 5.07 2.96
CA VAL A 72 1.02 6.18 3.75
C VAL A 72 2.31 6.70 3.09
N ALA A 73 2.39 8.01 2.86
CA ALA A 73 3.58 8.65 2.30
C ALA A 73 4.78 8.54 3.25
N SER A 74 5.97 8.32 2.68
CA SER A 74 7.22 8.45 3.43
C SER A 74 7.49 9.91 3.82
N TYR A 75 8.44 10.10 4.75
CA TYR A 75 8.84 11.43 5.20
C TYR A 75 9.25 12.35 4.03
N ASP A 76 10.13 11.87 3.15
CA ASP A 76 10.59 12.63 1.98
C ASP A 76 9.44 13.12 1.09
N ILE A 77 8.48 12.23 0.82
CA ILE A 77 7.34 12.53 -0.06
C ILE A 77 6.39 13.50 0.65
N THR A 78 6.20 13.35 1.95
CA THR A 78 5.37 14.24 2.74
C THR A 78 5.97 15.64 2.76
N ASN A 79 7.29 15.75 2.99
CA ASN A 79 7.99 17.03 2.96
C ASN A 79 7.91 17.69 1.58
N ASP A 80 8.17 16.95 0.50
CA ASP A 80 8.10 17.48 -0.87
C ASP A 80 6.67 17.94 -1.24
N LEU A 81 5.65 17.18 -0.88
CA LEU A 81 4.25 17.54 -1.16
C LEU A 81 3.78 18.75 -0.36
N LEU A 82 4.14 18.83 0.93
CA LEU A 82 3.74 19.95 1.80
C LEU A 82 4.49 21.25 1.43
N THR A 83 5.75 21.15 1.01
CA THR A 83 6.58 22.32 0.66
C THR A 83 6.49 22.71 -0.82
N ALA A 84 5.78 21.96 -1.66
CA ALA A 84 5.70 22.17 -3.10
C ALA A 84 5.31 23.62 -3.48
N ALA A 85 4.34 24.19 -2.77
CA ALA A 85 3.90 25.57 -3.00
C ALA A 85 5.02 26.59 -2.71
N ASP A 86 5.77 26.40 -1.63
CA ASP A 86 6.85 27.31 -1.25
C ASP A 86 8.07 27.17 -2.15
N VAL A 87 8.37 25.94 -2.60
CA VAL A 87 9.37 25.70 -3.65
C VAL A 87 8.99 26.45 -4.93
N GLY A 88 7.72 26.40 -5.34
CA GLY A 88 7.19 27.15 -6.48
C GLY A 88 7.33 28.66 -6.32
N LYS A 89 6.98 29.21 -5.14
CA LYS A 89 7.16 30.64 -4.83
C LYS A 89 8.63 31.06 -4.90
N LYS A 90 9.55 30.24 -4.37
CA LYS A 90 11.01 30.50 -4.45
C LYS A 90 11.48 30.51 -5.90
N GLN A 91 11.00 29.57 -6.71
CA GLN A 91 11.32 29.51 -8.14
C GLN A 91 10.81 30.73 -8.91
N LEU A 92 9.60 31.21 -8.58
CA LEU A 92 9.04 32.44 -9.16
C LEU A 92 9.88 33.66 -8.80
N LYS A 93 10.23 33.83 -7.52
CA LYS A 93 11.09 34.93 -7.07
C LYS A 93 12.43 34.93 -7.80
N ARG A 94 13.05 33.75 -7.94
CA ARG A 94 14.29 33.58 -8.69
C ARG A 94 14.13 33.97 -10.16
N PHE A 95 13.04 33.53 -10.80
CA PHE A 95 12.73 33.87 -12.19
C PHE A 95 12.65 35.38 -12.40
N VAL A 96 11.92 36.10 -11.53
CA VAL A 96 11.78 37.55 -11.60
C VAL A 96 13.14 38.25 -11.44
N ALA A 97 13.93 37.85 -10.44
CA ALA A 97 15.23 38.47 -10.19
C ALA A 97 16.24 38.22 -11.33
N GLU A 98 16.35 36.98 -11.80
CA GLU A 98 17.37 36.59 -12.78
C GLU A 98 17.04 37.00 -14.21
N ARG A 99 15.76 36.94 -14.61
CA ARG A 99 15.35 37.18 -16.01
C ARG A 99 14.72 38.55 -16.24
N ILE A 100 13.90 39.03 -15.32
CA ILE A 100 13.20 40.31 -15.49
C ILE A 100 14.06 41.47 -15.00
N GLN A 101 14.59 41.38 -13.78
CA GLN A 101 15.28 42.52 -13.15
C GLN A 101 16.75 42.63 -13.54
N SER A 102 17.51 41.52 -13.50
CA SER A 102 18.96 41.57 -13.79
C SER A 102 19.33 41.18 -15.22
N SER A 103 18.39 40.62 -15.99
CA SER A 103 18.58 40.09 -17.35
C SER A 103 19.85 39.21 -17.53
N LYS A 104 20.31 38.57 -16.45
CA LYS A 104 21.50 37.68 -16.45
C LYS A 104 21.27 36.42 -17.25
N ILE A 105 20.02 35.97 -17.33
CA ILE A 105 19.59 34.76 -18.04
C ILE A 105 18.54 35.18 -19.07
N LYS A 106 18.56 34.58 -20.27
CA LYS A 106 17.60 34.95 -21.32
C LYS A 106 16.19 34.55 -20.89
N PHE A 107 15.23 35.38 -21.27
CA PHE A 107 13.81 35.13 -20.94
C PHE A 107 13.33 33.76 -21.42
N HIS A 108 13.79 33.30 -22.60
CA HIS A 108 13.38 32.05 -23.24
C HIS A 108 14.20 30.81 -22.85
N ASP A 109 15.20 30.94 -21.98
CA ASP A 109 15.99 29.78 -21.56
C ASP A 109 15.13 28.76 -20.81
N VAL A 110 15.50 27.48 -20.86
CA VAL A 110 14.72 26.40 -20.23
C VAL A 110 14.60 26.59 -18.72
N ILE A 111 13.40 26.45 -18.17
CA ILE A 111 13.15 26.42 -16.73
C ILE A 111 13.29 24.98 -16.25
N LYS A 112 14.31 24.70 -15.41
CA LYS A 112 14.49 23.37 -14.83
C LYS A 112 13.32 23.00 -13.92
N ARG A 113 12.87 21.74 -14.02
CA ARG A 113 11.87 21.16 -13.11
C ARG A 113 12.47 20.93 -11.73
N ASN A 114 11.66 21.08 -10.68
CA ASN A 114 12.08 20.87 -9.29
C ASN A 114 12.19 19.39 -8.88
N ASN A 115 11.63 18.47 -9.69
CA ASN A 115 11.68 17.01 -9.46
C ASN A 115 11.24 16.57 -8.05
N LEU A 116 10.19 17.20 -7.51
CA LEU A 116 9.61 16.84 -6.21
C LEU A 116 9.05 15.41 -6.25
N LYS A 117 9.28 14.65 -5.18
CA LYS A 117 8.75 13.29 -5.03
C LYS A 117 7.25 13.35 -4.75
N THR A 118 6.51 12.39 -5.30
CA THR A 118 5.04 12.28 -5.13
C THR A 118 4.65 10.84 -4.79
N PHE A 119 3.37 10.54 -4.60
CA PHE A 119 2.90 9.16 -4.43
C PHE A 119 3.30 8.23 -5.58
N SER A 120 3.50 8.76 -6.78
CA SER A 120 4.02 7.99 -7.92
C SER A 120 5.45 7.49 -7.71
N SER A 121 6.21 8.15 -6.83
CA SER A 121 7.57 7.78 -6.45
C SER A 121 7.61 6.63 -5.43
N ILE A 122 6.49 6.31 -4.76
CA ILE A 122 6.41 5.19 -3.80
C ILE A 122 6.45 3.85 -4.53
N PHE A 123 5.68 3.75 -5.61
CA PHE A 123 5.64 2.56 -6.45
C PHE A 123 6.93 2.50 -7.25
N LYS A 124 7.94 1.84 -6.68
CA LYS A 124 9.16 1.60 -7.42
C LYS A 124 8.86 0.75 -8.64
N THR A 125 9.37 1.27 -9.73
CA THR A 125 9.95 0.53 -10.85
C THR A 125 10.60 -0.81 -10.50
N THR A 126 9.90 -1.92 -10.24
CA THR A 126 10.60 -3.22 -10.24
C THR A 126 11.04 -3.48 -11.68
N GLN A 127 12.33 -3.23 -11.92
CA GLN A 127 13.00 -3.45 -13.18
C GLN A 127 13.41 -4.92 -13.22
N HIS A 128 12.71 -5.71 -14.04
CA HIS A 128 13.10 -7.09 -14.30
C HIS A 128 13.81 -7.14 -15.66
N LYS A 129 15.01 -7.74 -15.68
CA LYS A 129 15.71 -8.01 -16.93
C LYS A 129 15.16 -9.31 -17.53
N VAL A 130 14.48 -9.22 -18.66
CA VAL A 130 14.03 -10.39 -19.44
C VAL A 130 14.66 -10.24 -20.82
N ASN A 131 15.48 -11.22 -21.25
CA ASN A 131 16.17 -11.23 -22.54
C ASN A 131 16.86 -9.88 -22.85
N ASP A 132 17.69 -9.41 -21.93
CA ASP A 132 18.41 -8.11 -21.99
C ASP A 132 17.57 -6.83 -22.07
N GLN A 133 16.25 -6.92 -22.11
CA GLN A 133 15.37 -5.76 -21.96
C GLN A 133 14.93 -5.58 -20.51
N ILE A 134 15.04 -4.34 -20.03
CA ILE A 134 14.53 -3.94 -18.72
C ILE A 134 13.03 -3.72 -18.86
N ILE A 135 12.23 -4.65 -18.36
CA ILE A 135 10.78 -4.51 -18.28
C ILE A 135 10.43 -3.90 -16.93
N THR A 136 9.81 -2.73 -16.99
CA THR A 136 9.32 -1.93 -15.87
C THR A 136 7.91 -2.41 -15.53
N ILE A 137 7.75 -3.26 -14.50
CA ILE A 137 6.42 -3.75 -14.09
C ILE A 137 5.84 -2.81 -13.03
N LYS A 138 5.03 -1.84 -13.47
CA LYS A 138 4.23 -1.01 -12.56
C LYS A 138 2.92 -1.74 -12.26
N ALA A 139 2.35 -1.53 -11.07
CA ALA A 139 0.92 -1.73 -10.85
C ALA A 139 0.21 -0.74 -11.78
N ASP A 140 -0.17 -1.22 -12.97
CA ASP A 140 -0.52 -0.37 -14.09
C ASP A 140 -2.03 -0.40 -14.29
N ARG A 141 -2.65 0.79 -14.31
CA ARG A 141 -4.01 0.98 -14.84
C ARG A 141 -4.13 0.32 -16.21
N ASN A 142 -3.05 0.33 -17.01
CA ASN A 142 -3.04 -0.33 -18.31
C ASN A 142 -3.16 -1.85 -18.20
N THR A 143 -2.71 -2.51 -17.12
CA THR A 143 -2.93 -3.95 -16.91
C THR A 143 -4.41 -4.23 -16.71
N PHE A 144 -5.10 -3.42 -15.89
CA PHE A 144 -6.55 -3.50 -15.75
C PHE A 144 -7.26 -3.23 -17.08
N SER A 145 -6.89 -2.16 -17.80
CA SER A 145 -7.46 -1.86 -19.12
C SER A 145 -7.20 -2.98 -20.14
N ARG A 146 -6.01 -3.59 -20.13
CA ARG A 146 -5.68 -4.75 -20.97
C ARG A 146 -6.52 -5.97 -20.61
N LEU A 147 -6.77 -6.23 -19.31
CA LEU A 147 -7.63 -7.33 -18.89
C LEU A 147 -9.08 -7.15 -19.37
N VAL A 148 -9.60 -5.91 -19.33
CA VAL A 148 -10.93 -5.59 -19.89
C VAL A 148 -10.96 -5.81 -21.40
N VAL A 149 -9.93 -5.39 -22.14
CA VAL A 149 -9.84 -5.63 -23.59
C VAL A 149 -9.69 -7.12 -23.90
N ILE A 150 -8.87 -7.86 -23.16
CA ILE A 150 -8.71 -9.30 -23.36
C ILE A 150 -10.02 -10.03 -23.04
N GLN A 151 -10.76 -9.61 -22.01
CA GLN A 151 -12.08 -10.16 -21.71
C GLN A 151 -13.04 -10.02 -22.91
N SER A 152 -13.04 -8.87 -23.58
CA SER A 152 -13.86 -8.65 -24.78
C SER A 152 -13.52 -9.59 -25.95
N SER A 153 -12.29 -10.10 -26.02
CA SER A 153 -11.83 -10.96 -27.12
C SER A 153 -11.77 -12.46 -26.78
N ARG A 154 -11.68 -12.81 -25.49
CA ARG A 154 -11.45 -14.20 -25.04
C ARG A 154 -12.51 -14.74 -24.07
N SER A 155 -13.61 -14.02 -23.85
CA SER A 155 -14.73 -14.47 -23.01
C SER A 155 -14.32 -14.83 -21.57
N ILE A 156 -13.32 -14.14 -21.03
CA ILE A 156 -12.80 -14.39 -19.68
C ILE A 156 -13.79 -13.86 -18.64
N ASP A 157 -14.06 -14.62 -17.59
CA ASP A 157 -14.86 -14.12 -16.47
C ASP A 157 -14.07 -13.06 -15.68
N LEU A 158 -14.53 -11.80 -15.79
CA LEU A 158 -13.97 -10.67 -15.03
C LEU A 158 -14.06 -10.88 -13.52
N ARG A 159 -15.09 -11.58 -13.02
CA ARG A 159 -15.23 -11.82 -11.57
C ARG A 159 -14.06 -12.66 -11.06
N LEU A 160 -13.66 -13.65 -11.83
CA LEU A 160 -12.49 -14.49 -11.53
C LEU A 160 -11.19 -13.67 -11.60
N VAL A 161 -11.02 -12.85 -12.62
CA VAL A 161 -9.80 -12.02 -12.78
C VAL A 161 -9.66 -11.02 -11.63
N LEU A 162 -10.76 -10.43 -11.16
CA LEU A 162 -10.78 -9.46 -10.07
C LEU A 162 -10.58 -10.09 -8.69
N ASN A 163 -10.60 -11.42 -8.58
CA ASN A 163 -10.24 -12.12 -7.34
C ASN A 163 -8.72 -12.16 -7.10
N PHE A 164 -7.90 -11.82 -8.11
CA PHE A 164 -6.45 -11.82 -8.00
C PHE A 164 -5.92 -10.39 -7.92
N GLU A 165 -4.83 -10.21 -7.15
CA GLU A 165 -4.20 -8.90 -7.01
C GLU A 165 -3.60 -8.46 -8.35
N LEU A 166 -4.05 -7.32 -8.88
CA LEU A 166 -3.55 -6.72 -10.13
C LEU A 166 -2.23 -5.94 -9.95
N CYS A 167 -1.56 -6.17 -8.82
CA CYS A 167 -0.29 -5.55 -8.52
C CYS A 167 0.86 -6.29 -9.20
N SER A 168 1.95 -5.57 -9.48
CA SER A 168 3.19 -6.15 -10.02
C SER A 168 3.83 -7.16 -9.07
N VAL A 169 3.45 -7.11 -7.79
CA VAL A 169 3.94 -7.96 -6.71
C VAL A 169 2.76 -8.34 -5.80
N PRO A 170 2.75 -9.54 -5.20
CA PRO A 170 1.71 -9.94 -4.26
C PRO A 170 1.82 -9.12 -2.97
N LEU A 171 0.85 -8.25 -2.70
CA LEU A 171 0.83 -7.34 -1.55
C LEU A 171 0.73 -8.09 -0.21
N SER A 172 0.26 -9.33 -0.24
CA SER A 172 0.32 -10.25 0.92
C SER A 172 1.75 -10.60 1.35
N LEU A 173 2.73 -10.54 0.44
CA LEU A 173 4.13 -10.93 0.68
C LEU A 173 5.12 -9.77 0.48
N SER A 174 4.67 -8.66 -0.09
CA SER A 174 5.53 -7.55 -0.50
C SER A 174 4.87 -6.19 -0.29
N GLU A 175 5.69 -5.21 0.05
CA GLU A 175 5.29 -3.82 0.10
C GLU A 175 5.03 -3.27 -1.32
N PRO A 176 4.23 -2.20 -1.46
CA PRO A 176 3.96 -1.54 -2.75
C PRO A 176 5.20 -1.04 -3.52
N ASN A 177 6.35 -0.98 -2.86
CA ASN A 177 7.65 -0.64 -3.44
C ASN A 177 8.41 -1.88 -4.01
N GLY A 178 7.79 -3.06 -3.99
CA GLY A 178 8.37 -4.32 -4.47
C GLY A 178 9.31 -5.03 -3.49
N THR A 179 9.53 -4.48 -2.29
CA THR A 179 10.32 -5.16 -1.25
C THR A 179 9.47 -6.19 -0.53
N LEU A 180 10.06 -7.30 -0.07
CA LEU A 180 9.32 -8.29 0.72
C LEU A 180 8.90 -7.67 2.06
N VAL A 181 7.67 -7.97 2.52
CA VAL A 181 7.21 -7.60 3.85
C VAL A 181 8.09 -8.32 4.87
N LYS A 182 9.03 -7.60 5.46
CA LYS A 182 9.90 -8.12 6.51
C LYS A 182 9.24 -7.90 7.85
N ASN A 183 8.54 -8.92 8.34
CA ASN A 183 8.12 -8.93 9.74
C ASN A 183 9.31 -9.36 10.61
N ASN A 184 9.64 -8.55 11.61
CA ASN A 184 10.54 -9.00 12.66
C ASN A 184 9.87 -10.19 13.35
N LYS A 185 10.49 -11.38 13.28
CA LYS A 185 9.95 -12.61 13.87
C LYS A 185 9.57 -12.43 15.35
N ALA A 186 10.25 -11.54 16.07
CA ALA A 186 9.94 -11.19 17.46
C ALA A 186 8.56 -10.51 17.62
N ASN A 187 8.09 -9.75 16.64
CA ASN A 187 6.79 -9.07 16.71
C ASN A 187 5.64 -10.08 16.71
N LEU A 188 5.75 -11.18 15.96
CA LEU A 188 4.74 -12.23 15.95
C LEU A 188 4.60 -12.89 17.33
N PHE A 189 5.72 -13.17 17.99
CA PHE A 189 5.73 -13.72 19.34
C PHE A 189 5.06 -12.78 20.35
N ASN A 190 5.41 -11.49 20.30
CA ASN A 190 4.80 -10.48 21.16
C ASN A 190 3.28 -10.37 20.92
N SER A 191 2.84 -10.41 19.66
CA SER A 191 1.41 -10.40 19.32
C SER A 191 0.67 -11.66 19.79
N LEU A 192 1.30 -12.84 19.70
CA LEU A 192 0.70 -14.10 20.16
C LEU A 192 0.55 -14.18 21.68
N ILE A 193 1.37 -13.45 22.43
CA ILE A 193 1.42 -13.52 23.90
C ILE A 193 0.71 -12.32 24.56
N ALA A 194 0.37 -11.29 23.78
CA ALA A 194 -0.28 -10.07 24.30
C ALA A 194 -1.52 -10.35 25.16
N ASP A 195 -2.29 -11.39 24.81
CA ASP A 195 -3.54 -11.75 25.48
C ASP A 195 -3.42 -13.02 26.36
N ILE A 196 -2.21 -13.57 26.53
CA ILE A 196 -1.99 -14.76 27.36
C ILE A 196 -1.65 -14.31 28.80
N PRO A 197 -2.46 -14.68 29.81
CA PRO A 197 -2.15 -14.34 31.19
C PRO A 197 -0.83 -14.98 31.62
N THR A 198 0.02 -14.19 32.28
CA THR A 198 1.30 -14.67 32.79
C THR A 198 1.05 -15.69 33.89
N VAL A 199 1.52 -16.92 33.69
CA VAL A 199 1.38 -17.98 34.69
C VAL A 199 2.30 -17.69 35.87
N SER A 200 1.72 -17.51 37.06
CA SER A 200 2.44 -17.14 38.29
C SER A 200 3.22 -18.28 38.93
N SER A 201 2.91 -19.54 38.60
CA SER A 201 3.64 -20.71 39.06
C SER A 201 3.50 -21.88 38.09
N ILE A 202 4.58 -22.64 37.89
CA ILE A 202 4.57 -23.82 37.03
C ILE A 202 3.80 -24.93 37.77
N PRO A 203 2.80 -25.59 37.15
CA PRO A 203 2.10 -26.71 37.75
C PRO A 203 3.05 -27.84 38.17
N SER A 204 2.70 -28.58 39.24
CA SER A 204 3.49 -29.72 39.73
C SER A 204 3.76 -30.76 38.64
N GLU A 205 2.79 -30.96 37.75
CA GLU A 205 2.86 -31.86 36.61
C GLU A 205 2.98 -31.02 35.33
N HIS A 206 4.21 -30.85 34.84
CA HIS A 206 4.46 -30.06 33.64
C HIS A 206 5.43 -30.78 32.69
N SER A 207 5.30 -30.41 31.41
CA SER A 207 6.21 -30.82 30.35
C SER A 207 7.04 -29.62 29.91
N VAL A 208 8.32 -29.84 29.62
CA VAL A 208 9.21 -28.79 29.10
C VAL A 208 9.54 -29.08 27.65
N ILE A 209 9.43 -28.07 26.81
CA ILE A 209 9.78 -28.14 25.40
C ILE A 209 11.03 -27.30 25.16
N PHE A 210 12.10 -27.92 24.69
CA PHE A 210 13.32 -27.23 24.30
C PHE A 210 13.39 -27.07 22.78
N ASP A 211 13.78 -25.88 22.32
CA ASP A 211 14.25 -25.68 20.96
C ASP A 211 15.65 -26.29 20.81
N GLY A 212 15.73 -27.41 20.08
CA GLY A 212 16.97 -28.15 19.90
C GLY A 212 18.05 -27.33 19.18
N MET A 213 17.66 -26.46 18.23
CA MET A 213 18.63 -25.64 17.49
C MET A 213 19.26 -24.58 18.39
N VAL A 214 18.46 -23.97 19.29
CA VAL A 214 18.98 -23.02 20.26
C VAL A 214 19.92 -23.68 21.26
N LEU A 215 19.60 -24.90 21.71
CA LEU A 215 20.49 -25.67 22.58
C LEU A 215 21.84 -25.97 21.90
N LEU A 216 21.81 -26.39 20.64
CA LEU A 216 23.02 -26.64 19.84
C LEU A 216 23.86 -25.37 19.66
N GLN A 217 23.22 -24.23 19.34
CA GLN A 217 23.93 -22.95 19.18
C GLN A 217 24.58 -22.45 20.47
N LYS A 218 24.06 -22.84 21.64
CA LYS A 218 24.59 -22.48 22.96
C LYS A 218 25.61 -23.48 23.50
N LEU A 219 26.02 -24.48 22.71
CA LEU A 219 27.01 -25.46 23.16
C LEU A 219 28.40 -24.80 23.33
N PRO A 220 29.13 -25.16 24.40
CA PRO A 220 30.53 -24.79 24.54
C PRO A 220 31.34 -25.32 23.35
N LYS A 221 32.16 -24.46 22.74
CA LYS A 221 33.07 -24.83 21.65
C LYS A 221 34.19 -25.80 22.08
N THR A 222 34.31 -26.05 23.39
CA THR A 222 35.33 -26.90 24.00
C THR A 222 34.97 -28.39 23.97
N LEU A 223 33.72 -28.74 23.66
CA LEU A 223 33.27 -30.12 23.54
C LEU A 223 33.79 -30.72 22.23
N LYS A 224 34.46 -31.87 22.30
CA LYS A 224 35.20 -32.47 21.19
C LYS A 224 34.54 -33.73 20.62
N SER A 225 33.56 -34.31 21.32
CA SER A 225 32.87 -35.52 20.88
C SER A 225 31.35 -35.41 21.03
N PHE A 226 30.63 -36.23 20.26
CA PHE A 226 29.17 -36.34 20.39
C PHE A 226 28.74 -36.83 21.78
N GLY A 227 29.55 -37.67 22.43
CA GLY A 227 29.31 -38.13 23.80
C GLY A 227 29.35 -36.98 24.81
N GLU A 228 30.37 -36.13 24.74
CA GLU A 228 30.50 -34.94 25.60
C GLU A 228 29.34 -33.95 25.38
N VAL A 229 28.90 -33.78 24.14
CA VAL A 229 27.74 -32.97 23.79
C VAL A 229 26.45 -33.55 24.38
N SER A 230 26.25 -34.86 24.23
CA SER A 230 25.09 -35.58 24.78
C SER A 230 25.02 -35.44 26.30
N ASP A 231 26.13 -35.70 26.99
CA ASP A 231 26.21 -35.62 28.44
C ASP A 231 25.97 -34.19 28.97
N TYR A 232 26.54 -33.20 28.29
CA TYR A 232 26.34 -31.79 28.65
C TYR A 232 24.87 -31.37 28.49
N LEU A 233 24.22 -31.78 27.40
CA LEU A 233 22.81 -31.48 27.15
C LEU A 233 21.90 -32.23 28.13
N LEU A 234 22.12 -33.52 28.34
CA LEU A 234 21.32 -34.34 29.26
C LEU A 234 21.44 -33.83 30.69
N LYS A 235 22.63 -33.49 31.18
CA LYS A 235 22.79 -32.90 32.53
C LYS A 235 22.01 -31.60 32.69
N LYS A 236 22.00 -30.76 31.66
CA LYS A 236 21.29 -29.46 31.68
C LYS A 236 19.77 -29.60 31.57
N VAL A 237 19.31 -30.65 30.90
CA VAL A 237 17.88 -30.91 30.68
C VAL A 237 17.27 -31.67 31.87
N LEU A 238 18.00 -32.64 32.42
CA LEU A 238 17.56 -33.48 33.53
C LEU A 238 17.70 -32.82 34.91
N SER A 239 18.30 -31.63 35.00
CA SER A 239 18.37 -30.88 36.26
C SER A 239 17.03 -30.21 36.66
N GLY A 240 15.98 -30.35 35.85
CA GLY A 240 14.66 -29.77 36.10
C GLY A 240 13.69 -30.71 36.82
N THR A 241 12.54 -30.20 37.24
CA THR A 241 11.45 -30.94 37.91
C THR A 241 10.36 -31.42 36.93
N ALA A 242 10.62 -31.34 35.63
CA ALA A 242 9.64 -31.67 34.60
C ALA A 242 9.41 -33.18 34.50
N LYS A 243 8.15 -33.59 34.38
CA LYS A 243 7.79 -35.01 34.20
C LYS A 243 8.14 -35.53 32.81
N GLN A 244 8.04 -34.67 31.81
CA GLN A 244 8.35 -35.00 30.42
C GLN A 244 9.14 -33.87 29.77
N VAL A 245 10.07 -34.26 28.92
CA VAL A 245 10.88 -33.33 28.14
C VAL A 245 10.75 -33.65 26.65
N TYR A 246 10.46 -32.62 25.86
CA TYR A 246 10.36 -32.69 24.41
C TYR A 246 11.43 -31.81 23.77
N PHE A 247 11.99 -32.29 22.66
CA PHE A 247 12.91 -31.52 21.82
C PHE A 247 12.24 -31.22 20.49
N VAL A 248 12.15 -29.94 20.13
CA VAL A 248 11.70 -29.52 18.81
C VAL A 248 12.92 -29.40 17.91
N LYS A 249 12.94 -30.21 16.85
CA LYS A 249 13.92 -30.12 15.77
C LYS A 249 13.35 -29.26 14.65
N SER A 250 14.12 -28.29 14.17
CA SER A 250 13.77 -27.60 12.92
C SER A 250 14.01 -28.54 11.74
N SER A 251 12.96 -28.88 10.99
CA SER A 251 13.01 -29.72 9.79
C SER A 251 13.08 -28.88 8.51
N VAL A 252 13.80 -27.77 8.52
CA VAL A 252 14.14 -27.08 7.26
C VAL A 252 15.38 -27.77 6.72
N MET A 253 15.15 -28.73 5.83
CA MET A 253 16.14 -29.27 4.92
C MET A 253 16.75 -28.09 4.17
N THR A 254 17.97 -27.72 4.55
CA THR A 254 18.76 -26.80 3.76
C THR A 254 19.04 -27.54 2.46
N MET A 255 18.52 -27.06 1.34
CA MET A 255 19.12 -27.36 0.03
C MET A 255 20.54 -26.82 0.11
N THR A 256 21.47 -27.66 0.57
CA THR A 256 22.89 -27.34 0.62
C THR A 256 23.38 -27.28 -0.81
N ARG A 257 23.74 -26.05 -1.20
CA ARG A 257 24.73 -25.74 -2.24
C ARG A 257 25.81 -26.82 -2.27
N GLU A 258 26.06 -27.34 -3.46
CA GLU A 258 27.23 -28.15 -3.78
C GLU A 258 28.49 -27.44 -3.25
N TRP A 259 29.18 -28.10 -2.33
CA TRP A 259 30.57 -27.79 -2.05
C TRP A 259 31.40 -28.61 -3.04
N THR A 260 31.80 -27.99 -4.15
CA THR A 260 32.97 -28.45 -4.89
C THR A 260 34.20 -28.16 -4.03
N MET A 261 34.80 -29.21 -3.47
CA MET A 261 36.20 -29.16 -3.05
C MET A 261 37.03 -29.54 -4.27
N THR A 262 37.96 -28.64 -4.63
CA THR A 262 39.17 -28.81 -5.47
C THR A 262 39.19 -29.95 -6.48
#